data_AF-A0ABD0YA72-F1
#
_entry.id   AF-A0ABD0YA72-F1
#
_cell.length_a   1.000
_cell.length_b   1.000
_cell.length_c   1.000
_cell.angle_alpha   90.00
_cell.angle_beta   90.00
_cell.angle_gamma   90.00
#
_symmetry.space_group_name_H-M   'P 1'
#
loop_
_entity.id
_entity.type
_entity.pdbx_description
1 polymer ?
#
loop_
_entity_poly.entity_id
_entity_poly.type
_entity_poly.pdbx_seq_one_letter_code
_entity_poly.pdbx_strand_id
1 'polypeptide(L)'
;MRKLTRLGYVRRGGYVLPENVPFQELLPLKLRNQVSAKGSTKGGAACIQEMSVLFACLKKNDFKDNLCSQEITKFYNCYQSYEEAKRAQNEREKRGELSPGEKRLSHAQANLLIKKYPLKS
;
A
#
# COMPACT_ATOMS: atom_id res chain seq x y z
N MET A 1 -9.34 32.01 -41.67
CA MET A 1 -8.25 31.02 -41.53
C MET A 1 -8.48 30.22 -40.25
N ARG A 2 -8.73 28.91 -40.35
CA ARG A 2 -8.97 28.05 -39.17
C ARG A 2 -7.62 27.74 -38.51
N LYS A 3 -7.35 28.31 -37.33
CA LYS A 3 -6.21 27.93 -36.50
C LYS A 3 -6.31 26.44 -36.23
N LEU A 4 -5.35 25.66 -36.70
CA LEU A 4 -5.28 24.23 -36.43
C LEU A 4 -5.01 24.09 -34.92
N THR A 5 -6.05 23.99 -34.11
CA THR A 5 -5.98 23.51 -32.73
C THR A 5 -5.66 22.01 -32.78
N ARG A 6 -4.41 21.68 -33.09
CA ARG A 6 -3.87 20.33 -32.92
C ARG A 6 -2.80 20.38 -31.85
N LEU A 7 -3.23 20.60 -30.61
CA LEU A 7 -2.40 20.28 -29.44
C LEU A 7 -2.00 18.81 -29.57
N GLY A 8 -0.71 18.54 -29.82
CA GLY A 8 -0.13 17.20 -29.80
C GLY A 8 0.07 16.46 -31.13
N TYR A 9 -0.26 17.00 -32.30
CA TYR A 9 0.01 16.32 -33.59
C TYR A 9 0.83 17.18 -34.56
N VAL A 10 2.09 16.79 -34.78
CA VAL A 10 2.98 17.40 -35.77
C VAL A 10 2.82 16.72 -37.13
N ARG A 11 2.87 17.49 -38.22
CA ARG A 11 2.84 16.93 -39.58
C ARG A 11 4.07 16.06 -39.83
N ARG A 12 3.93 15.00 -40.63
CA ARG A 12 5.03 14.10 -40.99
C ARG A 12 6.19 14.93 -41.61
N GLY A 13 7.39 14.85 -41.02
CA GLY A 13 8.56 15.66 -41.40
C GLY A 13 8.76 16.97 -40.62
N GLY A 14 7.86 17.34 -39.71
CA GLY A 14 8.02 18.48 -38.81
C GLY A 14 8.62 18.08 -37.44
N TYR A 15 9.15 19.07 -36.72
CA TYR A 15 9.66 18.91 -35.35
C TYR A 15 8.62 19.32 -34.30
N VAL A 16 8.62 18.65 -33.15
CA VAL A 16 7.78 19.02 -31.99
C VAL A 16 8.48 20.13 -31.23
N LEU A 17 7.89 21.32 -31.17
CA LEU A 17 8.39 22.41 -30.34
C LEU A 17 7.92 22.22 -28.89
N PRO A 18 8.75 22.49 -27.86
CA PRO A 18 8.40 22.32 -26.45
C PRO A 18 7.13 23.07 -26.04
N GLU A 19 6.90 24.27 -26.61
CA GLU A 19 5.70 25.10 -26.41
C GLU A 19 4.39 24.42 -26.85
N ASN A 20 4.49 23.45 -27.75
CA ASN A 20 3.34 22.71 -28.29
C ASN A 20 3.11 21.37 -27.59
N VAL A 21 3.94 21.02 -26.60
CA VAL A 21 3.77 19.82 -25.76
C VAL A 21 2.96 20.20 -24.51
N PRO A 22 1.75 19.65 -24.33
CA PRO A 22 0.92 20.00 -23.19
C PRO A 22 1.52 19.64 -21.83
N PHE A 23 2.33 18.58 -21.79
CA PHE A 23 3.01 18.13 -20.58
C PHE A 23 4.44 18.69 -20.53
N GLN A 24 4.73 19.46 -19.49
CA GLN A 24 6.08 19.93 -19.17
C GLN A 24 6.62 19.11 -18.01
N GLU A 25 7.73 18.41 -18.23
CA GLU A 25 8.32 17.56 -17.21
C GLU A 25 9.11 18.40 -16.18
N LEU A 26 8.80 18.24 -14.89
CA LEU A 26 9.61 18.82 -13.80
C LEU A 26 10.82 17.94 -13.47
N LEU A 27 10.71 16.65 -13.76
CA LEU A 27 11.73 15.63 -13.57
C LEU A 27 11.80 14.81 -14.84
N PRO A 28 12.98 14.31 -15.22
CA PRO A 28 13.14 13.52 -16.42
C PRO A 28 12.19 12.32 -16.39
N LEU A 29 11.47 12.09 -17.49
CA LEU A 29 10.59 10.94 -17.72
C LEU A 29 11.37 9.61 -17.85
N LYS A 30 12.10 9.26 -16.78
CA LYS A 30 12.84 8.01 -16.66
C LYS A 30 12.46 7.30 -15.37
N LEU A 31 12.39 5.99 -15.46
CA LEU A 31 12.18 5.13 -14.29
C LEU A 31 13.38 5.22 -13.36
N ARG A 32 13.12 5.17 -12.05
CA ARG A 32 14.17 5.12 -11.02
C ARG A 32 14.53 3.68 -10.71
N ASN A 33 15.75 3.46 -10.23
CA ASN A 33 16.21 2.15 -9.73
C ASN A 33 15.73 1.84 -8.29
N GLN A 34 14.67 2.50 -7.84
CA GLN A 34 14.04 2.24 -6.55
C GLN A 34 12.59 2.74 -6.52
N VAL A 35 11.76 2.04 -5.75
CA VAL A 35 10.42 2.46 -5.33
C VAL A 35 10.49 3.10 -3.94
N SER A 36 9.73 4.17 -3.77
CA SER A 36 9.62 4.85 -2.48
C SER A 36 8.81 4.01 -1.49
N ALA A 37 9.30 3.94 -0.24
CA ALA A 37 8.57 3.38 0.88
C ALA A 37 7.47 4.35 1.37
N LYS A 38 6.57 4.78 0.49
CA LYS A 38 5.42 5.57 0.96
C LYS A 38 4.46 4.60 1.63
N GLY A 39 4.40 4.68 2.96
CA GLY A 39 3.70 3.72 3.81
C GLY A 39 2.28 3.46 3.32
N SER A 40 1.98 2.23 2.93
CA SER A 40 0.60 1.76 2.82
C SER A 40 0.09 1.52 4.23
N THR A 41 -0.15 2.58 5.00
CA THR A 41 -0.91 2.49 6.24
C THR A 41 -2.34 2.15 5.88
N LYS A 42 -2.61 0.85 5.64
CA LYS A 42 -3.95 0.28 5.75
C LYS A 42 -4.28 0.25 7.24
N GLY A 43 -4.47 1.44 7.82
CA GLY A 43 -4.73 1.68 9.24
C GLY A 43 -6.16 1.34 9.60
N GLY A 44 -6.61 0.12 9.30
CA GLY A 44 -7.85 -0.39 9.83
C GLY A 44 -7.67 -0.79 11.30
N ALA A 45 -8.65 -0.49 12.14
CA ALA A 45 -8.71 -1.11 13.46
C ALA A 45 -8.94 -2.62 13.29
N ALA A 46 -8.11 -3.43 13.94
CA ALA A 46 -8.28 -4.87 13.95
C ALA A 46 -9.38 -5.29 14.93
N CYS A 47 -9.99 -6.46 14.73
CA CYS A 47 -10.91 -7.08 15.67
C CYS A 47 -12.17 -6.24 16.04
N ILE A 48 -12.63 -5.36 15.13
CA ILE A 48 -13.81 -4.52 15.36
C ILE A 48 -15.05 -5.35 15.68
N GLN A 49 -15.21 -6.51 15.05
CA GLN A 49 -16.35 -7.40 15.29
C GLN A 49 -16.37 -7.90 16.75
N GLU A 50 -15.28 -8.50 17.22
CA GLU A 50 -15.19 -8.98 18.60
C GLU A 50 -15.29 -7.84 19.63
N MET A 51 -14.71 -6.69 19.30
CA MET A 51 -14.82 -5.48 20.12
C MET A 51 -16.27 -5.00 20.25
N SER A 52 -17.06 -5.07 19.17
CA SER A 52 -18.47 -4.70 19.20
C SER A 52 -19.33 -5.64 20.05
N VAL A 53 -19.04 -6.95 20.01
CA VAL A 53 -19.73 -7.97 20.82
C VAL A 53 -19.40 -7.79 22.30
N LEU A 54 -18.13 -7.54 22.62
CA LEU A 54 -17.68 -7.24 23.97
C LEU A 54 -18.40 -6.00 24.54
N PHE A 55 -18.43 -4.90 23.77
CA PHE A 55 -19.13 -3.69 24.20
C PHE A 55 -20.64 -3.89 24.38
N ALA A 56 -21.25 -4.74 23.55
CA ALA A 56 -22.65 -5.10 23.72
C ALA A 56 -22.90 -5.89 25.02
N CYS A 57 -22.00 -6.80 25.40
CA CYS A 57 -22.09 -7.53 26.67
C CYS A 57 -21.89 -6.60 27.87
N LEU A 58 -20.83 -5.77 27.84
CA LEU A 58 -20.53 -4.83 28.92
C LEU A 58 -21.70 -3.88 29.16
N LYS A 59 -22.30 -3.34 28.09
CA LYS A 59 -23.47 -2.46 28.20
C LYS A 59 -24.69 -3.13 28.85
N LYS A 60 -24.89 -4.44 28.64
CA LYS A 60 -26.01 -5.19 29.24
C LYS A 60 -25.80 -5.51 30.73
N ASN A 61 -24.55 -5.55 31.17
CA ASN A 61 -24.14 -6.04 32.49
C ASN A 61 -23.53 -4.94 33.37
N ASP A 62 -23.85 -3.66 33.11
CA ASP A 62 -23.30 -2.50 33.82
C ASP A 62 -21.76 -2.51 33.90
N PHE A 63 -21.12 -2.92 32.80
CA PHE A 63 -19.66 -2.98 32.65
C PHE A 63 -18.97 -3.90 33.67
N LYS A 64 -19.66 -4.94 34.15
CA LYS A 64 -19.06 -5.99 34.98
C LYS A 64 -18.34 -7.01 34.11
N ASP A 65 -17.01 -6.89 34.05
CA ASP A 65 -16.14 -7.77 33.25
C ASP A 65 -16.33 -9.25 33.55
N ASN A 66 -16.58 -9.60 34.82
CA ASN A 66 -16.79 -10.99 35.26
C ASN A 66 -17.94 -11.70 34.53
N LEU A 67 -18.95 -10.95 34.09
CA LEU A 67 -20.13 -11.48 33.38
C LEU A 67 -19.91 -11.59 31.86
N CYS A 68 -18.84 -10.99 31.33
CA CYS A 68 -18.49 -10.95 29.90
C CYS A 68 -17.17 -11.67 29.59
N SER A 69 -16.78 -12.63 30.44
CA SER A 69 -15.50 -13.34 30.32
C SER A 69 -15.33 -14.03 28.97
N GLN A 70 -16.41 -14.55 28.40
CA GLN A 70 -16.38 -15.22 27.09
C GLN A 70 -16.06 -14.25 25.95
N GLU A 71 -16.69 -13.09 25.94
CA GLU A 71 -16.49 -12.04 24.95
C GLU A 71 -15.09 -11.42 25.07
N ILE A 72 -14.62 -11.25 26.31
CA ILE A 72 -13.25 -10.80 26.60
C ILE A 72 -12.22 -11.78 26.01
N THR A 73 -12.37 -13.08 26.28
CA THR A 73 -11.46 -14.11 25.73
C THR A 73 -11.47 -14.12 24.20
N LYS A 74 -12.64 -14.00 23.56
CA LYS A 74 -12.73 -13.93 22.09
C LYS A 74 -12.02 -12.71 21.51
N PHE A 75 -12.19 -11.54 22.12
CA PHE A 75 -11.49 -10.33 21.72
C PHE A 75 -9.97 -10.48 21.84
N TYR A 76 -9.48 -10.99 22.99
CA TYR A 76 -8.04 -11.22 23.19
C TYR A 76 -7.45 -12.21 22.19
N ASN A 77 -8.15 -13.31 21.90
CA ASN A 77 -7.71 -14.30 20.91
C ASN A 77 -7.59 -13.67 19.52
N CYS A 78 -8.57 -12.86 19.11
CA CYS A 78 -8.48 -12.12 17.86
C CYS A 78 -7.28 -11.18 17.86
N TYR A 79 -7.10 -10.39 18.92
CA TYR A 79 -6.02 -9.41 19.00
C TYR A 79 -4.63 -10.08 18.95
N GLN A 80 -4.45 -11.17 19.69
CA GLN A 80 -3.20 -11.92 19.69
C GLN A 80 -2.87 -12.48 18.29
N SER A 81 -3.85 -13.11 17.63
CA SER A 81 -3.66 -13.63 16.26
C SER A 81 -3.30 -12.52 15.26
N TYR A 82 -3.92 -11.35 15.38
CA TYR A 82 -3.61 -10.20 14.55
C TYR A 82 -2.19 -9.67 14.81
N GLU A 83 -1.80 -9.56 16.08
CA GLU A 83 -0.47 -9.10 16.45
C GLU A 83 0.62 -10.06 15.95
N GLU A 84 0.42 -11.36 16.10
CA GLU A 84 1.33 -12.39 15.59
C GLU A 84 1.45 -12.33 14.06
N ALA A 85 0.32 -12.24 13.34
CA ALA A 85 0.32 -12.10 11.88
C ALA A 85 1.03 -10.82 11.43
N LYS A 86 0.80 -9.70 12.12
CA LYS A 86 1.46 -8.42 11.84
C LYS A 86 2.97 -8.49 12.08
N ARG A 87 3.41 -9.11 13.18
CA ARG A 87 4.83 -9.34 13.47
C ARG A 87 5.45 -10.23 12.38
N ALA A 88 4.81 -11.33 12.03
CA ALA A 88 5.28 -12.24 10.98
C ALA A 88 5.41 -11.54 9.62
N GLN A 89 4.44 -10.70 9.25
CA GLN A 89 4.51 -9.90 8.03
C GLN A 89 5.70 -8.93 8.07
N ASN A 90 5.87 -8.17 9.15
CA ASN A 90 6.98 -7.23 9.29
C ASN A 90 8.35 -7.93 9.21
N GLU A 91 8.50 -9.09 9.84
CA GLU A 91 9.72 -9.89 9.77
C GLU A 91 9.99 -10.41 8.35
N ARG A 92 8.96 -10.85 7.61
CA ARG A 92 9.10 -11.23 6.19
C ARG A 92 9.54 -10.04 5.32
N GLU A 93 8.97 -8.87 5.56
CA GLU A 93 9.34 -7.64 4.84
C GLU A 93 10.78 -7.22 5.14
N LYS A 94 11.23 -7.26 6.40
CA LYS A 94 12.62 -6.99 6.80
C LYS A 94 13.61 -7.97 6.17
N ARG A 95 13.27 -9.27 6.16
CA ARG A 95 14.12 -10.31 5.56
C ARG A 95 14.15 -10.22 4.03
N GLY A 96 13.23 -9.47 3.43
CA GLY A 96 13.15 -9.33 1.98
C GLY A 96 12.88 -10.66 1.28
N GLU A 97 12.15 -11.55 1.94
CA GLU A 97 11.86 -12.89 1.46
C GLU A 97 10.97 -12.80 0.20
N LEU A 98 11.44 -13.35 -0.91
CA LEU A 98 10.73 -13.32 -2.20
C LEU A 98 10.06 -14.67 -2.42
N SER A 99 8.73 -14.71 -2.40
CA SER A 99 7.97 -15.91 -2.79
C SER A 99 7.77 -15.90 -4.32
N PRO A 100 8.11 -16.99 -5.05
CA PRO A 100 7.83 -17.07 -6.47
C PRO A 100 6.33 -16.96 -6.75
N GLY A 101 5.94 -16.03 -7.63
CA GLY A 101 4.53 -15.81 -8.00
C GLY A 101 3.77 -14.80 -7.12
N GLU A 102 4.41 -14.21 -6.11
CA GLU A 102 3.83 -13.14 -5.30
C GLU A 102 3.47 -11.93 -6.16
N LYS A 103 2.20 -11.54 -6.19
CA LYS A 103 1.75 -10.34 -6.94
C LYS A 103 1.83 -9.05 -6.11
N ARG A 104 1.87 -9.16 -4.79
CA ARG A 104 1.84 -8.03 -3.86
C ARG A 104 3.12 -7.96 -3.05
N LEU A 105 4.14 -7.33 -3.63
CA LEU A 105 5.43 -7.15 -2.99
C LEU A 105 5.42 -5.90 -2.09
N SER A 106 6.07 -6.00 -0.93
CA SER A 106 6.45 -4.81 -0.16
C SER A 106 7.51 -4.02 -0.92
N HIS A 107 7.62 -2.72 -0.63
CA HIS A 107 8.63 -1.84 -1.20
C HIS A 107 10.05 -2.40 -1.04
N ALA A 108 10.35 -3.03 0.10
CA ALA A 108 11.65 -3.67 0.36
C ALA A 108 11.92 -4.83 -0.61
N GLN A 109 10.93 -5.70 -0.80
CA GLN A 109 11.00 -6.84 -1.73
C GLN A 109 11.10 -6.36 -3.19
N ALA A 110 10.31 -5.36 -3.59
CA ALA A 110 10.38 -4.76 -4.91
C ALA A 110 11.76 -4.13 -5.18
N ASN A 111 12.31 -3.39 -4.21
CA ASN A 111 13.64 -2.81 -4.32
C ASN A 111 14.76 -3.85 -4.41
N LEU A 112 14.61 -5.02 -3.79
CA LEU A 112 15.55 -6.13 -3.98
C LEU A 112 15.55 -6.64 -5.43
N LEU A 113 14.38 -6.75 -6.06
CA LEU A 113 14.28 -7.15 -7.46
C LEU A 113 14.85 -6.10 -8.40
N ILE A 114 14.54 -4.83 -8.18
CA ILE A 114 15.03 -3.72 -9.02
C ILE A 114 16.56 -3.61 -8.93
N LYS A 115 17.15 -3.86 -7.75
CA LYS A 115 18.62 -3.92 -7.60
C LYS A 115 19.27 -5.04 -8.41
N LYS A 116 18.59 -6.19 -8.57
CA LYS A 116 19.09 -7.32 -9.37
C LYS A 116 19.02 -7.02 -10.88
N TYR A 117 18.00 -6.28 -11.30
CA TYR A 117 17.75 -5.94 -12.71
C TYR A 117 17.59 -4.42 -12.88
N PRO A 118 18.69 -3.65 -12.74
CA PRO A 118 18.63 -2.21 -12.88
C PRO A 118 18.32 -1.83 -14.33
N LEU A 119 17.60 -0.72 -14.49
CA LEU A 119 17.39 -0.14 -15.82
C LEU A 119 18.70 0.53 -16.25
N LYS A 120 19.16 0.20 -17.46
CA LYS A 120 20.27 0.92 -18.10
C LYS A 120 19.74 2.29 -18.50
N SER A 121 20.37 3.36 -18.01
CA SER A 121 20.03 4.74 -18.35
C SER A 121 20.49 5.12 -19.74
#